data_AF-A0A5R2MWJ6-F1
#
_entry.id   AF-A0A5R2MWJ6-F1
#
_cell.length_a   1.000
_cell.length_b   1.000
_cell.length_c   1.000
_cell.angle_alpha   90.00
_cell.angle_beta   90.00
_cell.angle_gamma   90.00
#
_symmetry.space_group_name_H-M   'P 1'
#
loop_
_entity.id
_entity.type
_entity.pdbx_description
1 polymer ?
#
loop_
_entity_poly.entity_id
_entity_poly.type
_entity_poly.pdbx_seq_one_letter_code
_entity_poly.pdbx_strand_id
1 'polypeptide(L)'
;PKEAFKACFSAIAAYLGRPSAETVLFAGVPISDTRIEVTEIRHLAERIGLETHEFNHRDFLRGRVDLPAIIFRVSQLPIALLAEIDGDGYLTAPQEDGRTTIGKSELAASYI
;
A
#
# COMPACT_ATOMS: atom_id res chain seq x y z
N PRO A 1 9.29 7.08 2.16
CA PRO A 1 9.91 5.81 2.60
C PRO A 1 9.81 5.66 4.12
N LYS A 2 9.76 4.42 4.63
CA LYS A 2 9.32 3.98 5.97
C LYS A 2 8.04 4.60 6.53
N GLU A 3 8.02 5.87 6.94
CA GLU A 3 6.82 6.47 7.54
C GLU A 3 5.64 6.49 6.56
N ALA A 4 5.89 6.78 5.28
CA ALA A 4 4.87 6.67 4.24
C ALA A 4 4.38 5.22 4.05
N PHE A 5 5.26 4.22 4.19
CA PHE A 5 4.88 2.81 4.13
C PHE A 5 4.04 2.43 5.36
N LYS A 6 4.45 2.84 6.56
CA LYS A 6 3.70 2.61 7.81
C LYS A 6 2.31 3.22 7.71
N ALA A 7 2.19 4.45 7.23
CA ALA A 7 0.91 5.10 6.99
C ALA A 7 0.02 4.29 6.01
N CYS A 8 0.60 3.85 4.88
CA CYS A 8 -0.12 3.00 3.91
C CYS A 8 -0.58 1.67 4.53
N PHE A 9 0.32 0.97 5.24
CA PHE A 9 0.02 -0.33 5.84
C PHE A 9 -1.03 -0.21 6.95
N SER A 10 -0.92 0.81 7.82
CA SER A 10 -1.92 1.12 8.85
C SER A 10 -3.27 1.43 8.24
N ALA A 11 -3.32 2.18 7.13
CA ALA A 11 -4.57 2.49 6.43
C ALA A 11 -5.23 1.24 5.85
N ILE A 12 -4.47 0.34 5.24
CA ILE A 12 -4.97 -0.96 4.75
C ILE A 12 -5.47 -1.82 5.91
N ALA A 13 -4.71 -1.92 7.00
CA ALA A 13 -5.12 -2.66 8.19
C ALA A 13 -6.45 -2.12 8.75
N ALA A 14 -6.58 -0.79 8.85
CA ALA A 14 -7.80 -0.13 9.29
C ALA A 14 -8.98 -0.42 8.35
N TYR A 15 -8.75 -0.32 7.04
CA TYR A 15 -9.76 -0.60 6.02
C TYR A 15 -10.28 -2.04 6.08
N LEU A 16 -9.40 -3.01 6.36
CA LEU A 16 -9.74 -4.42 6.53
C LEU A 16 -10.31 -4.76 7.93
N GLY A 17 -10.54 -3.76 8.80
CA GLY A 17 -11.03 -3.99 10.16
C GLY A 17 -10.04 -4.71 11.07
N ARG A 18 -8.74 -4.60 10.79
CA ARG A 18 -7.63 -5.13 11.60
C ARG A 18 -7.05 -4.03 12.50
N PRO A 19 -6.35 -4.40 13.59
CA PRO A 19 -5.62 -3.43 14.41
C PRO A 19 -4.66 -2.60 13.54
N SER A 20 -4.78 -1.28 13.60
CA SER A 20 -4.02 -0.33 12.76
C SER A 20 -3.09 0.60 13.53
N ALA A 21 -3.05 0.49 14.86
CA ALA A 21 -2.19 1.30 15.70
C ALA A 21 -0.72 0.96 15.46
N GLU A 22 0.12 1.98 15.27
CA GLU A 22 1.54 1.79 14.97
C GLU A 22 2.26 0.95 16.02
N THR A 23 1.93 1.16 17.30
CA THR A 23 2.49 0.42 18.43
C THR A 23 2.11 -1.06 18.43
N VAL A 24 1.03 -1.45 17.76
CA VAL A 24 0.63 -2.85 17.62
C VAL A 24 1.30 -3.45 16.38
N LEU A 25 1.25 -2.72 15.27
CA LEU A 25 1.74 -3.17 13.98
C LEU A 25 3.25 -3.33 13.94
N PHE A 26 3.98 -2.32 14.38
CA PHE A 26 5.41 -2.17 14.10
C PHE A 26 6.31 -2.38 15.33
N ALA A 27 5.73 -2.58 16.52
CA ALA A 27 6.53 -2.80 17.73
C ALA A 27 7.40 -4.05 17.63
N GLY A 28 8.71 -3.84 17.80
CA GLY A 28 9.72 -4.91 17.76
C GLY A 28 10.05 -5.41 16.36
N VAL A 29 9.53 -4.79 15.29
CA VAL A 29 9.85 -5.16 13.90
C VAL A 29 10.88 -4.15 13.36
N PRO A 30 12.12 -4.57 13.06
CA PRO A 30 13.07 -3.71 12.39
C PRO A 30 12.57 -3.47 10.97
N ILE A 31 12.15 -2.24 10.68
CA ILE A 31 11.79 -1.79 9.34
C ILE A 31 12.91 -0.90 8.83
N SER A 32 13.48 -1.30 7.70
CA SER A 32 14.48 -0.53 6.98
C SER A 32 14.02 0.90 6.67
N ASP A 33 14.88 1.88 6.96
CA ASP A 33 14.59 3.29 6.67
C ASP A 33 14.73 3.62 5.17
N THR A 34 15.51 2.82 4.43
CA THR A 34 15.90 3.11 3.04
C THR A 34 15.08 2.34 2.02
N ARG A 35 14.76 1.08 2.30
CA ARG A 35 14.05 0.18 1.37
C ARG A 35 13.24 -0.85 2.13
N ILE A 36 11.94 -0.87 1.88
CA ILE A 36 11.02 -1.85 2.45
C ILE A 36 11.11 -3.13 1.61
N GLU A 37 11.54 -4.22 2.24
CA GLU A 37 11.63 -5.53 1.61
C GLU A 37 10.31 -6.29 1.75
N VAL A 38 9.98 -7.13 0.76
CA VAL A 38 8.73 -7.91 0.74
C VAL A 38 8.61 -8.83 1.95
N THR A 39 9.74 -9.36 2.44
CA THR A 39 9.79 -10.19 3.66
C THR A 39 9.37 -9.42 4.91
N GLU A 40 9.74 -8.13 5.04
CA GLU A 40 9.29 -7.28 6.15
C GLU A 40 7.78 -7.08 6.09
N ILE A 41 7.23 -6.85 4.89
CA ILE A 41 5.78 -6.67 4.68
C ILE A 41 5.02 -7.96 5.05
N ARG A 42 5.52 -9.13 4.65
CA ARG A 42 4.94 -10.43 4.99
C ARG A 42 4.86 -10.64 6.49
N HIS A 43 5.96 -10.44 7.21
CA HIS A 43 5.98 -10.58 8.66
C HIS A 43 5.00 -9.62 9.36
N LEU A 44 4.86 -8.39 8.86
CA LEU A 44 3.89 -7.43 9.40
C LEU A 44 2.45 -7.87 9.15
N ALA A 45 2.15 -8.39 7.97
CA ALA A 45 0.81 -8.87 7.61
C ALA A 45 0.39 -10.10 8.43
N GLU A 46 1.28 -11.08 8.58
CA GLU A 46 1.02 -12.29 9.35
C GLU A 46 0.63 -12.00 10.81
N ARG A 47 1.24 -10.98 11.42
CA ARG A 47 0.94 -10.54 12.80
C ARG A 47 -0.51 -10.10 13.00
N ILE A 48 -1.15 -9.58 11.96
CA ILE A 48 -2.55 -9.15 11.98
C ILE A 48 -3.48 -10.12 11.23
N GLY A 49 -2.99 -11.34 10.95
CA GLY A 49 -3.75 -12.38 10.29
C GLY A 49 -4.09 -12.06 8.83
N LEU A 50 -3.18 -11.39 8.12
CA LEU A 50 -3.27 -11.11 6.70
C LEU A 50 -2.22 -11.89 5.91
N GLU A 51 -2.56 -12.25 4.68
CA GLU A 51 -1.64 -12.79 3.68
C GLU A 51 -1.25 -11.68 2.70
N THR A 52 -0.04 -11.74 2.15
CA THR A 52 0.43 -10.74 1.18
C THR A 52 0.86 -11.41 -0.12
N HIS A 53 0.34 -10.89 -1.22
CA HIS A 53 0.69 -11.32 -2.57
C HIS A 53 1.48 -10.22 -3.26
N GLU A 54 2.61 -10.59 -3.84
CA GLU A 54 3.41 -9.67 -4.65
C GLU A 54 2.93 -9.75 -6.09
N PHE A 55 2.58 -8.59 -6.64
CA PHE A 55 2.20 -8.45 -8.04
C PHE A 55 3.28 -7.65 -8.76
N ASN A 56 3.61 -8.09 -9.97
CA ASN A 56 4.48 -7.30 -10.83
C ASN A 56 3.67 -6.20 -11.55
N HIS A 57 4.40 -5.26 -12.13
CA HIS A 57 3.83 -4.15 -12.88
C HIS A 57 2.89 -4.60 -14.03
N ARG A 58 3.21 -5.70 -14.71
CA ARG A 58 2.39 -6.20 -15.83
C ARG A 58 1.03 -6.71 -15.35
N ASP A 59 0.97 -7.31 -14.17
CA ASP A 59 -0.29 -7.77 -13.58
C ASP A 59 -1.15 -6.57 -13.16
N PHE A 60 -0.52 -5.52 -12.62
CA PHE A 60 -1.18 -4.24 -12.33
C PHE A 60 -1.80 -3.59 -13.57
N LEU A 61 -1.03 -3.44 -14.66
CA LEU A 61 -1.55 -2.86 -15.92
C LEU A 61 -2.71 -3.66 -16.53
N ARG A 62 -2.81 -4.95 -16.22
CA ARG A 62 -3.88 -5.83 -16.68
C ARG A 62 -5.09 -5.86 -15.74
N GLY A 63 -5.07 -5.08 -14.65
CA GLY A 63 -6.11 -5.08 -13.63
C GLY A 63 -6.20 -6.41 -12.87
N ARG A 64 -5.10 -7.18 -12.81
CA ARG A 64 -5.02 -8.49 -12.13
C ARG A 64 -4.36 -8.35 -10.78
N VAL A 65 -4.84 -7.40 -9.99
CA VAL A 65 -4.36 -7.14 -8.63
C VAL A 65 -5.55 -7.15 -7.70
N ASP A 66 -5.37 -7.78 -6.55
CA ASP A 66 -6.38 -7.78 -5.50
C ASP A 66 -6.28 -6.47 -4.69
N LEU A 67 -7.42 -5.91 -4.32
CA LEU A 67 -7.51 -4.75 -3.43
C LEU A 67 -7.91 -5.20 -2.01
N PRO A 68 -7.44 -4.51 -0.95
CA PRO A 68 -6.55 -3.34 -0.97
C PRO A 68 -5.08 -3.69 -1.28
N ALA A 69 -4.32 -2.73 -1.83
CA ALA A 69 -2.93 -2.93 -2.26
C ALA A 69 -2.02 -1.74 -1.91
N ILE A 70 -0.73 -2.00 -1.66
CA ILE A 70 0.31 -0.96 -1.56
C ILE A 70 1.09 -0.88 -2.86
N ILE A 71 1.12 0.31 -3.42
CA ILE A 71 1.79 0.64 -4.67
C ILE A 71 3.10 1.36 -4.35
N PHE A 72 4.22 0.70 -4.61
CA PHE A 72 5.55 1.30 -4.59
C PHE A 72 5.84 1.93 -5.96
N ARG A 73 6.15 3.22 -5.98
CA ARG A 73 6.32 4.03 -7.20
C ARG A 73 7.77 4.49 -7.35
N VAL A 74 8.20 4.71 -8.59
CA VAL A 74 9.55 5.21 -8.86
C VAL A 74 9.62 6.68 -8.48
N SER A 75 10.61 7.04 -7.65
CA SER A 75 10.88 8.43 -7.22
C SER A 75 9.70 9.14 -6.51
N GLN A 76 8.71 8.39 -6.03
CA GLN A 76 7.53 8.93 -5.33
C GLN A 76 7.21 8.10 -4.08
N LEU A 77 6.46 8.68 -3.15
CA LEU A 77 6.00 7.97 -1.95
C LEU A 77 5.03 6.84 -2.32
N PRO A 78 4.99 5.72 -1.56
CA PRO A 78 4.00 4.68 -1.79
C PRO A 78 2.57 5.20 -1.56
N ILE A 79 1.61 4.55 -2.21
CA ILE A 79 0.18 4.83 -2.03
C ILE A 79 -0.53 3.53 -1.62
N ALA A 80 -1.44 3.61 -0.66
CA ALA A 80 -2.38 2.53 -0.36
C ALA A 80 -3.65 2.71 -1.20
N LEU A 81 -3.92 1.76 -2.10
CA LEU A 81 -5.19 1.62 -2.80
C LEU A 81 -6.14 0.81 -1.92
N LEU A 82 -7.33 1.37 -1.65
CA LEU A 82 -8.31 0.76 -0.75
C LEU A 82 -9.42 0.06 -1.54
N ALA A 83 -9.96 0.74 -2.55
CA ALA A 83 -11.05 0.24 -3.40
C ALA A 83 -10.98 0.85 -4.80
N GLU A 84 -11.62 0.23 -5.76
CA GLU A 84 -11.84 0.81 -7.08
C GLU A 84 -13.04 1.75 -7.04
N ILE A 85 -12.96 2.90 -7.74
CA ILE A 85 -14.05 3.86 -7.88
C ILE A 85 -14.41 4.04 -9.35
N ASP A 86 -15.71 3.89 -9.67
CA ASP A 86 -16.34 4.22 -10.95
C ASP A 86 -15.59 3.74 -12.21
N GLY A 87 -14.78 2.69 -12.10
CA GLY A 87 -14.02 2.06 -13.19
C GLY A 87 -12.78 2.82 -13.68
N ASP A 88 -12.59 4.10 -13.31
CA ASP A 88 -11.52 4.96 -13.84
C ASP A 88 -10.47 5.39 -12.78
N GLY A 89 -10.66 4.98 -11.53
CA GLY A 89 -9.72 5.31 -10.47
C GLY A 89 -9.78 4.38 -9.27
N TYR A 90 -9.00 4.74 -8.26
CA TYR A 90 -8.95 4.07 -6.98
C TYR A 90 -9.19 5.06 -5.84
N LEU A 91 -9.95 4.63 -4.85
CA LEU A 91 -9.93 5.20 -3.52
C LEU A 91 -8.57 4.89 -2.89
N THR A 92 -7.93 5.89 -2.29
CA THR A 92 -6.64 5.77 -1.62
C THR A 92 -6.74 6.20 -0.17
N ALA A 93 -5.77 5.76 0.64
CA ALA A 93 -5.46 6.48 1.87
C ALA A 93 -5.03 7.94 1.53
N PRO A 94 -5.09 8.88 2.49
CA PRO A 94 -4.60 10.24 2.28
C PRO A 94 -3.17 10.23 1.73
N GLN A 95 -2.98 10.85 0.57
CA GLN A 95 -1.69 11.05 -0.10
C GLN A 95 -0.97 12.27 0.49
N GLU A 96 0.26 12.53 0.04
CA GLU A 96 1.09 13.66 0.52
C GLU A 96 0.41 15.03 0.31
N ASP A 97 -0.36 15.17 -0.78
CA ASP A 97 -1.15 16.36 -1.10
C ASP A 97 -2.56 16.35 -0.48
N GLY A 98 -2.87 15.35 0.35
CA GLY A 98 -4.17 15.15 0.98
C GLY A 98 -5.24 14.52 0.09
N ARG A 99 -4.94 14.20 -1.19
CA ARG A 99 -5.90 13.50 -2.05
C ARG A 99 -6.17 12.10 -1.52
N THR A 100 -7.41 11.65 -1.69
CA THR A 100 -7.88 10.30 -1.33
C THR A 100 -8.33 9.51 -2.55
N THR A 101 -8.01 9.99 -3.74
CA THR A 101 -8.33 9.32 -5.01
C THR A 101 -7.17 9.47 -5.98
N ILE A 102 -7.02 8.50 -6.88
CA ILE A 102 -6.05 8.55 -7.98
C ILE A 102 -6.63 7.87 -9.22
N GLY A 103 -6.43 8.47 -10.39
CA GLY A 103 -6.86 7.89 -11.67
C GLY A 103 -5.97 6.72 -12.10
N LYS A 104 -6.52 5.75 -12.84
CA LYS A 104 -5.73 4.63 -13.38
C LYS A 104 -4.61 5.08 -14.32
N SER A 105 -4.88 6.09 -15.15
CA SER A 105 -3.91 6.68 -16.09
C SER A 105 -2.77 7.40 -15.39
N GLU A 106 -3.08 8.21 -14.37
CA GLU A 106 -2.09 8.88 -13.51
C GLU A 106 -1.20 7.87 -12.79
N LEU A 107 -1.82 6.82 -12.23
CA LEU A 107 -1.09 5.77 -11.54
C LEU A 107 -0.19 4.98 -12.49
N ALA A 108 -0.66 4.64 -13.71
CA ALA A 108 0.15 3.98 -14.72
C ALA A 108 1.35 4.83 -15.19
N ALA A 109 1.17 6.15 -15.30
CA ALA A 109 2.25 7.08 -15.66
C ALA A 109 3.32 7.21 -14.56
N SER A 110 2.97 6.97 -13.30
CA SER A 110 3.88 7.05 -12.15
C SER A 110 4.91 5.89 -12.07
N TYR A 111 4.89 4.99 -13.05
CA TYR A 111 5.75 3.81 -13.15
C TYR A 111 6.75 3.85 -14.31
N ILE A 112 6.76 4.94 -15.09
CA ILE A 112 7.67 5.15 -16.25
C ILE A 112 8.90 5.94 -15.82
#